data_AF-A0A3D8Y9S2-F1
#
_entry.id   AF-A0A3D8Y9S2-F1
#
_cell.length_a   1.000
_cell.length_b   1.000
_cell.length_c   1.000
_cell.angle_alpha   90.00
_cell.angle_beta   90.00
_cell.angle_gamma   90.00
#
_symmetry.space_group_name_H-M   'P 1'
#
loop_
_entity.id
_entity.type
_entity.pdbx_description
1 polymer ?
#
loop_
_entity_poly.entity_id
_entity_poly.type
_entity_poly.pdbx_seq_one_letter_code
_entity_poly.pdbx_strand_id
1 'polypeptide(L)'
;MRFFRSILALSLLAILWSCDDSVVYKAHEDIKDGLWYIKNKPEFKVSIEDTVSRYNVYYVFRNALQYPYYNLYLTRQVNGPDGALISNTLEELFVSNEITGKPYGKGLGDLFDHKVPIAKDYSFPKSGVYTFKLSQSMRQNPLPHILSVGIAVEKVKNEP
;
A
#
# COMPACT_ATOMS: atom_id res chain seq x y z
N MET A 1 28.49 -38.40 11.37
CA MET A 1 27.05 -38.10 11.54
C MET A 1 26.76 -36.84 12.38
N ARG A 2 27.49 -36.55 13.47
CA ARG A 2 27.30 -35.32 14.27
C ARG A 2 27.64 -34.02 13.51
N PHE A 3 28.75 -33.99 12.78
CA PHE A 3 29.15 -32.85 11.93
C PHE A 3 28.14 -32.53 10.83
N PHE A 4 27.55 -33.56 10.19
CA PHE A 4 26.56 -33.38 9.13
C PHE A 4 25.25 -32.79 9.67
N ARG A 5 24.86 -33.15 10.91
CA ARG A 5 23.71 -32.55 11.62
C ARG A 5 23.97 -31.08 11.99
N SER A 6 25.19 -30.73 12.37
CA SER A 6 25.58 -29.34 12.65
C SER A 6 25.59 -28.47 11.40
N ILE A 7 26.06 -29.00 10.25
CA ILE A 7 26.03 -28.28 8.96
C ILE A 7 24.58 -28.09 8.47
N LEU A 8 23.73 -29.11 8.62
CA LEU A 8 22.32 -29.02 8.26
C LEU A 8 21.55 -28.02 9.15
N ALA A 9 21.88 -27.95 10.45
CA ALA A 9 21.31 -26.97 11.36
C ALA A 9 21.78 -25.54 11.04
N LEU A 10 23.04 -25.36 10.62
CA LEU A 10 23.59 -24.07 10.22
C LEU A 10 23.02 -23.58 8.87
N SER A 11 22.79 -24.49 7.91
CA SER A 11 22.13 -24.14 6.65
C SER A 11 20.66 -23.79 6.85
N LEU A 12 19.97 -24.41 7.81
CA LEU A 12 18.59 -24.10 8.15
C LEU A 12 18.45 -22.74 8.85
N LEU A 13 19.47 -22.29 9.59
CA LEU A 13 19.51 -20.94 10.18
C LEU A 13 19.77 -19.84 9.13
N ALA A 14 20.52 -20.13 8.06
CA ALA A 14 20.83 -19.14 7.03
C ALA A 14 19.62 -18.72 6.18
N ILE A 15 18.56 -19.53 6.13
CA ILE A 15 17.33 -19.24 5.37
C ILE A 15 16.45 -18.19 6.07
N LEU A 16 16.75 -17.83 7.32
CA LEU A 16 15.96 -16.87 8.11
C LEU A 16 16.40 -15.41 7.93
N TRP A 17 17.43 -15.13 7.12
CA TRP A 17 17.97 -13.79 6.87
C TRP A 17 17.51 -13.19 5.52
N SER A 18 16.26 -13.42 5.12
CA SER A 18 15.66 -12.66 4.00
C SER A 18 14.88 -11.48 4.56
N CYS A 19 15.61 -10.42 4.92
CA CYS A 19 15.00 -9.10 5.12
C CYS A 19 14.87 -8.44 3.76
N ASP A 20 13.66 -8.03 3.37
CA ASP A 20 13.46 -7.31 2.11
C ASP A 20 13.84 -5.84 2.32
N ASP A 21 15.13 -5.53 2.14
CA ASP A 21 15.73 -4.20 2.38
C ASP A 21 15.17 -3.08 1.49
N SER A 22 14.25 -3.39 0.56
CA SER A 22 13.64 -2.38 -0.31
C SER A 22 12.44 -1.67 0.30
N VAL A 23 11.79 -2.22 1.33
CA VAL A 23 10.58 -1.61 1.89
C VAL A 23 10.95 -0.45 2.81
N VAL A 24 10.62 0.77 2.40
CA VAL A 24 10.90 2.00 3.15
C VAL A 24 9.77 2.30 4.12
N TYR A 25 8.53 2.10 3.66
CA TYR A 25 7.34 2.33 4.45
C TYR A 25 6.23 1.42 3.98
N LYS A 26 5.49 0.83 4.91
CA LYS A 26 4.25 0.11 4.59
C LYS A 26 3.34 0.16 5.80
N ALA A 27 2.22 0.86 5.66
CA ALA A 27 1.22 0.95 6.70
C ALA A 27 -0.18 1.03 6.09
N HIS A 28 -1.14 0.52 6.84
CA HIS A 28 -2.56 0.66 6.57
C HIS A 28 -3.29 0.95 7.87
N GLU A 29 -4.44 1.58 7.75
CA GLU A 29 -5.39 1.75 8.84
C GLU A 29 -6.56 0.80 8.61
N ASP A 30 -6.96 0.09 9.68
CA ASP A 30 -8.15 -0.75 9.66
C ASP A 30 -9.41 0.11 9.69
N ILE A 31 -10.33 -0.19 8.78
CA ILE A 31 -11.63 0.47 8.70
C ILE A 31 -12.59 -0.28 9.60
N LYS A 32 -13.03 0.39 10.66
CA LYS A 32 -13.99 -0.15 11.63
C LYS A 32 -15.24 -0.68 10.93
N ASP A 33 -15.62 -1.91 11.27
CA ASP A 33 -16.80 -2.63 10.77
C ASP A 33 -16.87 -2.75 9.23
N GLY A 34 -15.76 -2.49 8.52
CA GLY A 34 -15.74 -2.44 7.06
C GLY A 34 -16.47 -1.24 6.46
N LEU A 35 -16.79 -0.20 7.26
CA LEU A 35 -17.59 0.94 6.86
C LEU A 35 -16.72 2.20 6.72
N TRP A 36 -16.26 2.50 5.51
CA TRP A 36 -15.38 3.64 5.27
C TRP A 36 -16.18 4.93 5.07
N TYR A 37 -16.29 5.71 6.14
CA TYR A 37 -16.91 7.03 6.13
C TYR A 37 -16.02 8.07 5.44
N ILE A 38 -16.60 9.02 4.70
CA ILE A 38 -15.88 10.16 4.06
C ILE A 38 -15.09 10.99 5.09
N LYS A 39 -15.57 11.08 6.33
CA LYS A 39 -14.89 11.80 7.42
C LYS A 39 -13.66 11.05 7.95
N ASN A 40 -13.59 9.72 7.75
CA ASN A 40 -12.40 8.95 8.11
C ASN A 40 -11.36 9.14 7.00
N LYS A 41 -10.32 9.93 7.30
CA LYS A 41 -9.26 10.27 6.35
C LYS A 41 -7.90 9.86 6.92
N PRO A 42 -7.53 8.57 6.83
CA PRO A 42 -6.26 8.07 7.33
C PRO A 42 -5.07 8.88 6.82
N GLU A 43 -4.12 9.17 7.71
CA GLU A 43 -2.90 9.90 7.41
C GLU A 43 -1.68 9.02 7.63
N PHE A 44 -0.78 9.02 6.64
CA PHE A 44 0.44 8.22 6.65
C PHE A 44 1.65 9.14 6.49
N LYS A 45 2.60 9.04 7.43
CA LYS A 45 3.80 9.87 7.48
C LYS A 45 5.01 9.06 7.04
N VAL A 46 5.50 9.35 5.84
CA VAL A 46 6.65 8.66 5.23
C VAL A 46 7.90 9.50 5.40
N SER A 47 8.90 8.98 6.12
CA SER A 47 10.20 9.63 6.24
C SER A 47 11.08 9.26 5.05
N ILE A 48 11.54 10.26 4.29
CA ILE A 48 12.47 10.08 3.18
C ILE A 48 13.79 10.77 3.53
N GLU A 49 14.86 10.01 3.68
CA GLU A 49 16.20 10.54 3.96
C GLU A 49 17.06 10.63 2.69
N ASP A 50 16.91 9.66 1.79
CA ASP A 50 17.67 9.52 0.56
C ASP A 50 16.86 10.03 -0.64
N THR A 51 17.24 11.19 -1.18
CA THR A 51 16.59 11.81 -2.34
C THR A 51 17.21 11.40 -3.68
N VAL A 52 18.32 10.66 -3.66
CA VAL A 52 19.05 10.24 -4.87
C VAL A 52 18.42 8.96 -5.44
N SER A 53 18.00 8.04 -4.56
CA SER A 53 17.32 6.81 -4.96
C SER A 53 15.96 7.07 -5.62
N ARG A 54 15.52 6.07 -6.40
CA ARG A 54 14.17 6.01 -6.98
C ARG A 54 13.27 5.14 -6.12
N TYR A 55 11.99 5.49 -6.09
CA TYR A 55 10.98 4.84 -5.25
C TYR A 55 9.73 4.50 -6.05
N ASN A 56 9.14 3.36 -5.72
CA ASN A 56 7.79 3.01 -6.12
C ASN A 56 6.84 3.29 -4.96
N VAL A 57 5.77 4.01 -5.24
CA VAL A 57 4.71 4.34 -4.28
C VAL A 57 3.45 3.59 -4.70
N TYR A 58 2.76 2.99 -3.74
CA TYR A 58 1.56 2.19 -3.97
C TYR A 58 0.45 2.56 -2.99
N TYR A 59 -0.79 2.42 -3.43
CA TYR A 59 -1.89 2.15 -2.51
C TYR A 59 -1.85 0.71 -2.09
N VAL A 60 -2.17 0.47 -0.82
CA VAL A 60 -2.51 -0.85 -0.32
C VAL A 60 -3.88 -0.78 0.33
N PHE A 61 -4.80 -1.64 -0.07
CA PHE A 61 -6.11 -1.69 0.56
C PHE A 61 -6.67 -3.10 0.47
N ARG A 62 -7.61 -3.39 1.37
CA ARG A 62 -8.29 -4.68 1.44
C ARG A 62 -9.79 -4.48 1.34
N ASN A 63 -10.45 -5.22 0.46
CA ASN A 63 -11.91 -5.29 0.42
C ASN A 63 -12.39 -6.74 0.62
N ALA A 64 -13.64 -6.86 1.06
CA ALA A 64 -14.32 -8.14 1.08
C ALA A 64 -15.03 -8.41 -0.26
N LEU A 65 -15.34 -9.68 -0.55
CA LEU A 65 -16.03 -10.14 -1.76
C LEU A 65 -17.37 -9.42 -1.97
N GLN A 66 -18.03 -9.03 -0.90
CA GLN A 66 -19.33 -8.36 -0.88
C GLN A 66 -19.25 -6.89 -1.32
N TYR A 67 -18.04 -6.34 -1.53
CA TYR A 67 -17.89 -4.99 -2.06
C TYR A 67 -18.63 -4.83 -3.39
N PRO A 68 -19.58 -3.89 -3.51
CA PRO A 68 -20.59 -3.93 -4.57
C PRO A 68 -20.14 -3.28 -5.89
N TYR A 69 -18.93 -2.73 -5.96
CA TYR A 69 -18.44 -1.98 -7.12
C TYR A 69 -17.23 -2.68 -7.73
N TYR A 70 -17.04 -2.54 -9.04
CA TYR A 70 -15.82 -3.00 -9.71
C TYR A 70 -14.66 -2.00 -9.60
N ASN A 71 -14.94 -0.77 -9.14
CA ASN A 71 -13.98 0.30 -8.94
C ASN A 71 -14.10 0.96 -7.55
N LEU A 72 -13.10 1.75 -7.21
CA LEU A 72 -12.98 2.55 -6.01
C LEU A 72 -12.40 3.92 -6.40
N TYR A 73 -13.21 4.96 -6.26
CA TYR A 73 -12.74 6.34 -6.35
C TYR A 73 -12.12 6.76 -5.02
N LEU A 74 -10.86 7.15 -5.06
CA LEU A 74 -10.06 7.56 -3.90
C LEU A 74 -9.42 8.91 -4.18
N THR A 75 -9.50 9.83 -3.23
CA THR A 75 -8.73 11.07 -3.27
C THR A 75 -7.50 10.97 -2.37
N ARG A 76 -6.33 11.21 -2.95
CA ARG A 76 -5.04 11.31 -2.27
C ARG A 76 -4.60 12.76 -2.22
N GLN A 77 -4.37 13.24 -1.00
CA GLN A 77 -3.68 14.50 -0.75
C GLN A 77 -2.26 14.19 -0.26
N VAL A 78 -1.26 14.88 -0.81
CA VAL A 78 0.15 14.75 -0.42
C VAL A 78 0.67 16.12 -0.01
N ASN A 79 1.20 16.20 1.22
CA ASN A 79 1.91 17.36 1.73
C ASN A 79 3.42 17.05 1.84
N GLY A 80 4.25 18.02 1.45
CA GLY A 80 5.69 17.93 1.55
C GLY A 80 6.22 18.13 2.96
N PRO A 81 7.54 17.93 3.17
CA PRO A 81 8.19 18.12 4.47
C PRO A 81 8.07 19.54 5.06
N ASP A 82 7.86 20.53 4.20
CA ASP A 82 7.62 21.93 4.55
C ASP A 82 6.13 22.25 4.80
N GLY A 83 5.26 21.25 4.75
CA GLY A 83 3.81 21.39 4.87
C GLY A 83 3.11 21.84 3.58
N ALA A 84 3.85 22.17 2.51
CA ALA A 84 3.26 22.62 1.26
C ALA A 84 2.42 21.50 0.62
N LEU A 85 1.27 21.86 0.04
CA LEU A 85 0.46 20.93 -0.72
C LEU A 85 1.16 20.58 -2.03
N ILE A 86 1.56 19.32 -2.21
CA ILE A 86 2.21 18.82 -3.43
C ILE A 86 1.16 18.38 -4.44
N SER A 87 0.14 17.63 -3.98
CA SER A 87 -0.93 17.16 -4.86
C SER A 87 -2.21 16.88 -4.08
N ASN A 88 -3.33 16.98 -4.80
CA ASN A 88 -4.65 16.55 -4.35
C ASN A 88 -5.36 15.93 -5.56
N THR A 89 -5.32 14.60 -5.66
CA THR A 89 -5.67 13.87 -6.88
C THR A 89 -6.80 12.88 -6.60
N LEU A 90 -7.86 12.93 -7.41
CA LEU A 90 -8.89 11.90 -7.48
C LEU A 90 -8.44 10.80 -8.45
N GLU A 91 -8.47 9.55 -8.00
CA GLU A 91 -8.04 8.40 -8.80
C GLU A 91 -9.11 7.31 -8.79
N GLU A 92 -9.23 6.61 -9.91
CA GLU A 92 -10.09 5.45 -10.07
C GLU A 92 -9.25 4.18 -9.98
N LEU A 93 -9.53 3.34 -8.99
CA LEU A 93 -8.84 2.08 -8.76
C LEU A 93 -9.79 0.94 -9.10
N PHE A 94 -9.40 0.04 -10.00
CA PHE A 94 -10.21 -1.13 -10.31
C PHE A 94 -9.96 -2.24 -9.30
N VAL A 95 -11.03 -2.74 -8.67
CA VAL A 95 -10.99 -3.83 -7.68
C VAL A 95 -11.40 -5.18 -8.26
N SER A 96 -12.17 -5.18 -9.36
CA SER A 96 -12.57 -6.38 -10.08
C SER A 96 -12.79 -6.07 -11.56
N ASN A 97 -12.86 -7.12 -12.37
CA ASN A 97 -13.20 -7.00 -13.78
C ASN A 97 -14.67 -6.60 -13.95
N GLU A 98 -14.92 -5.51 -14.68
CA GLU A 98 -16.24 -4.90 -14.87
C GLU A 98 -17.31 -5.79 -15.51
N ILE A 99 -16.89 -6.79 -16.31
CA ILE A 99 -17.80 -7.71 -17.01
C ILE A 99 -18.00 -8.99 -16.22
N THR A 100 -16.90 -9.61 -15.81
CA THR A 100 -16.92 -10.95 -15.19
C THR A 100 -17.08 -10.91 -13.68
N GLY A 101 -16.90 -9.75 -13.04
CA GLY A 101 -16.85 -9.61 -11.59
C GLY A 101 -15.64 -10.26 -10.93
N LYS A 102 -14.71 -10.83 -11.72
CA LYS A 102 -13.53 -11.52 -11.19
C LYS A 102 -12.68 -10.52 -10.39
N PRO A 103 -12.45 -10.74 -9.10
CA PRO A 103 -11.69 -9.81 -8.28
C PRO A 103 -10.24 -9.74 -8.74
N TYR A 104 -9.69 -8.53 -8.72
CA TYR A 104 -8.26 -8.30 -8.82
C TYR A 104 -7.61 -8.47 -7.44
N GLY A 105 -6.28 -8.50 -7.40
CA GLY A 105 -5.52 -8.67 -6.17
C GLY A 105 -5.31 -10.13 -5.76
N LYS A 106 -4.76 -10.34 -4.55
CA LYS A 106 -4.51 -11.66 -3.98
C LYS A 106 -5.59 -11.97 -2.95
N GLY A 107 -6.36 -13.02 -3.20
CA GLY A 107 -7.48 -13.41 -2.36
C GLY A 107 -7.12 -14.48 -1.34
N LEU A 108 -7.60 -14.35 -0.09
CA LEU A 108 -7.68 -15.44 0.88
C LEU A 108 -9.12 -15.53 1.38
N GLY A 109 -9.84 -16.59 0.97
CA GLY A 109 -11.27 -16.70 1.21
C GLY A 109 -12.02 -15.54 0.54
N ASP A 110 -12.78 -14.80 1.34
CA ASP A 110 -13.60 -13.68 0.85
C ASP A 110 -12.87 -12.33 0.87
N LEU A 111 -11.57 -12.29 1.17
CA LEU A 111 -10.81 -11.05 1.32
C LEU A 111 -9.82 -10.89 0.18
N PHE A 112 -9.73 -9.68 -0.39
CA PHE A 112 -8.84 -9.35 -1.50
C PHE A 112 -7.90 -8.21 -1.13
N ASP A 113 -6.60 -8.49 -1.20
CA ASP A 113 -5.53 -7.51 -1.02
C ASP A 113 -5.10 -6.90 -2.35
N HIS A 114 -5.10 -5.58 -2.40
CA HIS A 114 -4.69 -4.79 -3.57
C HIS A 114 -3.40 -4.05 -3.28
N LYS A 115 -2.51 -4.03 -4.28
CA LYS A 115 -1.32 -3.18 -4.32
C LYS A 115 -1.29 -2.46 -5.66
N VAL A 116 -1.75 -1.21 -5.69
CA VAL A 116 -1.95 -0.44 -6.93
C VAL A 116 -0.87 0.64 -7.03
N PRO A 117 -0.11 0.73 -8.13
CA PRO A 117 0.94 1.73 -8.28
C PRO A 117 0.36 3.15 -8.35
N ILE A 118 0.91 4.03 -7.51
CA ILE A 118 0.67 5.48 -7.52
C ILE A 118 1.68 6.17 -8.43
N ALA A 119 2.96 5.90 -8.17
CA ALA A 119 4.09 6.46 -8.89
C ALA A 119 5.18 5.39 -8.96
N LYS A 120 5.79 5.26 -10.14
CA LYS A 120 6.92 4.36 -10.36
C LYS A 120 8.16 5.19 -10.63
N ASP A 121 9.31 4.70 -10.19
CA ASP A 121 10.61 5.35 -10.40
C ASP A 121 10.65 6.83 -9.96
N TYR A 122 9.89 7.14 -8.90
CA TYR A 122 9.73 8.49 -8.38
C TYR A 122 10.94 8.91 -7.57
N SER A 123 11.39 10.16 -7.77
CA SER A 123 12.43 10.78 -6.94
C SER A 123 11.79 11.83 -6.06
N PHE A 124 11.94 11.68 -4.75
CA PHE A 124 11.47 12.68 -3.79
C PHE A 124 12.40 13.89 -3.83
N PRO A 125 11.88 15.11 -4.07
CA PRO A 125 12.73 16.29 -4.30
C PRO A 125 13.39 16.84 -3.04
N LYS A 126 12.89 16.49 -1.84
CA LYS A 126 13.40 16.96 -0.55
C LYS A 126 13.46 15.80 0.43
N SER A 127 14.42 15.81 1.34
CA SER A 127 14.40 14.93 2.49
C SER A 127 13.41 15.44 3.53
N GLY A 128 12.87 14.53 4.34
CA GLY A 128 11.94 14.80 5.42
C GLY A 128 10.65 14.00 5.34
N VAL A 129 9.63 14.44 6.09
CA VAL A 129 8.39 13.68 6.28
C VAL A 129 7.33 14.14 5.27
N TYR A 130 6.94 13.24 4.38
CA TYR A 130 5.80 13.42 3.48
C TYR A 130 4.53 12.88 4.14
N THR A 131 3.45 13.65 4.11
CA THR A 131 2.16 13.21 4.67
C THR A 131 1.19 12.89 3.55
N PHE A 132 0.74 11.64 3.50
CA PHE A 132 -0.27 11.16 2.58
C PHE A 132 -1.60 11.03 3.33
N LYS A 133 -2.62 11.72 2.85
CA LYS A 133 -3.98 11.63 3.37
C LYS A 133 -4.86 10.98 2.33
N LEU A 134 -5.53 9.90 2.71
CA LEU A 134 -6.42 9.15 1.84
C LEU A 134 -7.87 9.36 2.26
N SER A 135 -8.77 9.53 1.29
CA SER A 135 -10.20 9.61 1.54
C SER A 135 -10.97 8.94 0.42
N GLN A 136 -12.08 8.28 0.76
CA GLN A 136 -12.98 7.73 -0.25
C GLN A 136 -13.78 8.85 -0.91
N SER A 137 -13.97 8.71 -2.23
CA SER A 137 -14.68 9.66 -3.10
C SER A 137 -15.84 8.99 -3.84
N MET A 138 -16.38 7.92 -3.26
CA MET A 138 -17.57 7.23 -3.75
C MET A 138 -18.83 7.99 -3.33
N ARG A 139 -19.92 7.83 -4.10
CA ARG A 139 -21.21 8.45 -3.75
C ARG A 139 -21.82 7.86 -2.48
N GLN A 140 -21.57 6.57 -2.21
CA GLN A 140 -22.10 5.87 -1.03
C GLN A 140 -21.27 6.21 0.22
N ASN A 141 -21.95 6.56 1.32
CA ASN A 141 -21.32 6.90 2.59
C ASN A 141 -22.16 6.34 3.78
N PRO A 142 -21.60 5.47 4.64
CA PRO A 142 -20.25 4.89 4.53
C PRO A 142 -20.12 3.97 3.32
N LEU A 143 -18.92 3.89 2.75
CA LEU A 143 -18.60 2.91 1.72
C LEU A 143 -18.38 1.55 2.39
N PRO A 144 -19.22 0.53 2.10
CA PRO A 144 -19.16 -0.74 2.81
C PRO A 144 -18.05 -1.64 2.28
N HIS A 145 -17.70 -2.67 3.05
CA HIS A 145 -16.80 -3.77 2.69
C HIS A 145 -15.37 -3.37 2.31
N ILE A 146 -14.91 -2.19 2.73
CA ILE A 146 -13.49 -1.84 2.74
C ILE A 146 -12.95 -2.08 4.14
N LEU A 147 -11.99 -2.98 4.27
CA LEU A 147 -11.47 -3.44 5.57
C LEU A 147 -10.22 -2.68 6.02
N SER A 148 -9.39 -2.25 5.08
CA SER A 148 -8.23 -1.41 5.39
C SER A 148 -7.79 -0.59 4.18
N VAL A 149 -7.12 0.53 4.44
CA VAL A 149 -6.53 1.40 3.41
C VAL A 149 -5.20 1.94 3.88
N GLY A 150 -4.26 2.12 2.96
CA GLY A 150 -2.89 2.46 3.30
C GLY A 150 -2.03 2.80 2.10
N ILE A 151 -0.74 2.97 2.39
CA ILE A 151 0.30 3.21 1.38
C ILE A 151 1.50 2.30 1.62
N ALA A 152 2.22 2.01 0.54
CA ALA A 152 3.53 1.41 0.60
C ALA A 152 4.52 2.24 -0.24
N VAL A 153 5.74 2.38 0.25
CA VAL A 153 6.87 3.02 -0.43
C VAL A 153 8.04 2.06 -0.40
N GLU A 154 8.57 1.76 -1.58
CA GLU A 154 9.62 0.79 -1.79
C GLU A 154 10.73 1.43 -2.64
N LYS A 155 12.00 1.24 -2.26
CA LYS A 155 13.12 1.59 -3.15
C LYS A 155 13.07 0.73 -4.39
N VAL A 156 13.31 1.33 -5.55
CA VAL A 156 13.50 0.61 -6.80
C VAL A 156 14.78 -0.22 -6.66
N LYS A 157 14.66 -1.54 -6.73
CA LYS A 157 15.82 -2.40 -6.89
C LYS A 157 16.28 -2.25 -8.33
N ASN A 158 17.46 -1.69 -8.53
CA ASN A 158 18.17 -1.90 -9.78
C ASN A 158 18.56 -3.38 -9.77
N GLU A 159 17.88 -4.21 -10.56
CA GLU A 159 18.44 -5.53 -10.88
C GLU A 159 19.76 -5.27 -11.65
N PRO A 160 20.90 -5.81 -11.18
CA PRO A 160 22.16 -5.71 -11.90
C PRO A 160 22.14 -6.51 -13.21
#